data_AF-A0A351T658-F1
#
_entry.id   AF-A0A351T658-F1
#
_cell.length_a   1.000
_cell.length_b   1.000
_cell.length_c   1.000
_cell.angle_alpha   90.00
_cell.angle_beta   90.00
_cell.angle_gamma   90.00
#
_symmetry.space_group_name_H-M   'P 1'
#
loop_
_entity.id
_entity.type
_entity.pdbx_description
1 polymer ?
#
loop_
_entity_poly.entity_id
_entity_poly.type
_entity_poly.pdbx_seq_one_letter_code
_entity_poly.pdbx_strand_id
1 'polypeptide(L)'
;MQHVINILMLVVPVLYVTLQTLVLRQWTGFHQRLALLPLAGWAVWGAVLGYRVLQGEAVRPALPGEVMTFSGLSLIYLGTLAVMRKIQKQNAE
;
A
#
# COMPACT_ATOMS: atom_id res chain seq x y z
N MET A 1 -2.33 -21.28 -15.43
CA MET A 1 -1.61 -20.08 -14.92
C MET A 1 -2.50 -18.83 -14.86
N GLN A 2 -3.39 -18.58 -15.82
CA GLN A 2 -4.31 -17.43 -15.84
C GLN A 2 -5.11 -17.23 -14.53
N HIS A 3 -5.67 -18.31 -13.96
CA HIS A 3 -6.48 -18.24 -12.73
C HIS A 3 -5.68 -17.77 -11.51
N VAL A 4 -4.40 -18.15 -11.41
CA VAL A 4 -3.53 -17.75 -10.29
C VAL A 4 -3.25 -16.25 -10.34
N ILE A 5 -3.01 -15.71 -11.54
CA ILE A 5 -2.76 -14.29 -11.76
C ILE A 5 -4.00 -13.47 -11.39
N ASN A 6 -5.18 -13.91 -11.82
CA ASN A 6 -6.44 -13.23 -11.48
C ASN A 6 -6.74 -13.25 -9.98
N ILE A 7 -6.47 -14.37 -9.30
CA ILE A 7 -6.64 -14.47 -7.85
C ILE A 7 -5.67 -13.51 -7.13
N LEU A 8 -4.40 -13.50 -7.51
CA LEU A 8 -3.42 -12.60 -6.90
C LEU A 8 -3.77 -11.12 -7.12
N MET A 9 -4.33 -10.77 -8.28
CA MET A 9 -4.74 -9.39 -8.61
C MET A 9 -5.84 -8.87 -7.69
N LEU A 10 -6.64 -9.74 -7.09
CA LEU A 10 -7.65 -9.37 -6.10
C LEU A 10 -7.12 -9.51 -4.67
N VAL A 11 -6.41 -10.60 -4.37
CA VAL A 11 -5.96 -10.91 -3.01
C VAL A 11 -4.96 -9.89 -2.50
N VAL A 12 -3.98 -9.48 -3.31
CA VAL A 12 -2.91 -8.58 -2.86
C VAL A 12 -3.46 -7.18 -2.51
N PRO A 13 -4.27 -6.52 -3.34
CA PRO A 13 -4.86 -5.23 -2.99
C PRO A 13 -5.83 -5.30 -1.81
N VAL A 14 -6.66 -6.35 -1.74
CA VAL A 14 -7.60 -6.53 -0.61
C VAL A 14 -6.85 -6.72 0.71
N LEU A 15 -5.78 -7.53 0.69
CA LEU A 15 -4.93 -7.74 1.85
C LEU A 15 -4.25 -6.44 2.29
N TYR A 16 -3.74 -5.65 1.32
CA TYR A 16 -3.17 -4.33 1.59
C TYR A 16 -4.16 -3.43 2.33
N VAL A 17 -5.35 -3.22 1.77
CA VAL A 17 -6.38 -2.35 2.38
C VAL A 17 -6.76 -2.82 3.78
N THR A 18 -6.90 -4.14 3.96
CA THR A 18 -7.25 -4.73 5.26
C THR A 18 -6.16 -4.46 6.30
N LEU A 19 -4.90 -4.76 5.99
CA LEU A 19 -3.78 -4.56 6.92
C LEU A 19 -3.51 -3.09 7.18
N GLN A 20 -3.58 -2.24 6.15
CA GLN A 20 -3.47 -0.79 6.27
C GLN A 20 -4.52 -0.25 7.26
N THR A 21 -5.76 -0.72 7.17
CA THR A 21 -6.85 -0.30 8.07
C THR A 21 -6.62 -0.79 9.51
N LEU A 22 -6.18 -2.03 9.68
CA LEU A 22 -5.89 -2.60 11.00
C LEU A 22 -4.73 -1.85 11.68
N VAL A 23 -3.65 -1.58 10.93
CA VAL A 23 -2.49 -0.83 11.42
C VAL A 23 -2.92 0.57 11.87
N LEU A 24 -3.69 1.29 11.05
CA LEU A 24 -4.16 2.64 11.41
C LEU A 24 -5.09 2.67 12.62
N ARG A 25 -5.84 1.58 12.87
CA ARG A 25 -6.70 1.44 14.06
C ARG A 25 -5.91 1.07 15.32
N GLN A 26 -4.89 0.23 15.20
CA GLN A 26 -4.14 -0.31 16.34
C GLN A 26 -2.93 0.53 16.72
N TRP A 27 -2.38 1.31 15.80
CA TRP A 27 -1.16 2.09 16.01
C TRP A 27 -1.53 3.53 16.29
N THR A 28 -0.87 4.14 17.26
CA THR A 28 -1.06 5.55 17.64
C THR A 28 0.28 6.29 17.60
N GLY A 29 0.21 7.62 17.47
CA GLY A 29 1.40 8.48 17.52
C GLY A 29 2.30 8.35 16.29
N PHE A 30 3.61 8.18 16.50
CA PHE A 30 4.62 8.22 15.44
C PHE A 30 4.46 7.08 14.43
N HIS A 31 4.24 5.85 14.89
CA HIS A 31 4.07 4.68 14.01
C HIS A 31 2.82 4.79 13.12
N GLN A 32 1.75 5.42 13.61
CA GLN A 32 0.55 5.68 12.81
C GLN A 32 0.86 6.63 11.63
N ARG A 33 1.65 7.68 11.88
CA ARG A 33 2.07 8.63 10.83
C ARG A 33 2.92 7.94 9.77
N LEU A 34 3.83 7.06 10.17
CA LEU A 34 4.62 6.26 9.22
C LEU A 34 3.73 5.32 8.41
N ALA A 35 2.73 4.71 9.04
CA ALA A 35 1.77 3.88 8.32
C ALA A 35 0.93 4.65 7.29
N LEU A 36 0.82 5.98 7.37
CA LEU A 36 0.14 6.80 6.34
C LEU A 36 0.97 7.01 5.08
N LEU A 37 2.29 6.76 5.12
CA LEU A 37 3.18 7.02 3.99
C LEU A 37 2.77 6.29 2.69
N PRO A 38 2.38 5.00 2.72
CA PRO A 38 1.87 4.32 1.53
C PRO A 38 0.62 4.99 0.96
N LEU A 39 -0.29 5.47 1.82
CA LEU A 39 -1.50 6.17 1.38
C LEU A 39 -1.18 7.51 0.70
N ALA A 40 -0.17 8.23 1.18
CA ALA A 40 0.31 9.43 0.50
C ALA A 40 0.87 9.08 -0.89
N GLY A 41 1.59 7.97 -1.01
CA GLY A 41 2.06 7.46 -2.31
C GLY A 41 0.93 7.15 -3.29
N TRP A 42 -0.13 6.49 -2.80
CA TRP A 42 -1.35 6.24 -3.59
C TRP A 42 -2.05 7.54 -4.03
N ALA A 43 -2.14 8.53 -3.13
CA ALA A 43 -2.74 9.82 -3.45
C ALA A 43 -1.96 10.56 -4.54
N VAL A 44 -0.63 10.59 -4.46
CA VAL A 44 0.24 11.20 -5.48
C VAL A 44 0.11 10.48 -6.81
N TRP A 45 0.16 9.14 -6.81
CA TRP A 45 0.00 8.35 -8.03
C TRP A 45 -1.36 8.58 -8.68
N GLY A 46 -2.44 8.61 -7.89
CA GLY A 46 -3.79 8.92 -8.36
C GLY A 46 -3.92 10.34 -8.91
N ALA A 47 -3.27 11.33 -8.28
CA ALA A 47 -3.26 12.71 -8.77
C ALA A 47 -2.49 12.85 -10.10
N VAL A 48 -1.34 12.18 -10.24
CA VAL A 48 -0.59 12.15 -11.50
C VAL A 48 -1.43 11.50 -12.60
N LEU A 49 -2.08 10.39 -12.31
CA LEU A 49 -2.95 9.71 -13.26
C LEU A 49 -4.12 10.60 -13.68
N GLY A 50 -4.81 11.22 -12.71
CA GLY A 50 -5.89 12.15 -12.97
C GLY A 50 -5.45 13.36 -13.80
N TYR A 51 -4.29 13.94 -13.49
CA TYR A 51 -3.71 15.04 -14.27
C TYR A 51 -3.43 14.64 -15.72
N ARG A 52 -2.84 13.47 -15.97
CA ARG A 52 -2.60 12.97 -17.32
C ARG A 52 -3.90 12.75 -18.10
N VAL A 53 -4.93 12.21 -17.46
CA VAL A 53 -6.26 12.08 -18.06
C VAL A 53 -6.83 13.45 -18.44
N LEU A 54 -6.72 14.45 -17.56
CA LEU A 54 -7.20 15.81 -17.83
C LEU A 54 -6.44 16.51 -18.96
N GLN A 55 -5.16 16.18 -19.15
CA GLN A 55 -4.33 16.66 -20.26
C GLN A 55 -4.63 15.96 -21.60
N GLY A 56 -5.56 15.00 -21.62
CA GLY A 56 -5.88 14.20 -22.81
C GLY A 56 -4.75 13.26 -23.22
N GLU A 57 -3.78 13.00 -22.33
CA GLU A 57 -2.74 12.01 -22.59
C GLU A 57 -3.37 10.62 -22.63
N ALA A 58 -2.88 9.77 -23.53
CA ALA A 58 -3.27 8.37 -23.56
C ALA A 58 -2.77 7.67 -22.29
N VAL A 59 -3.59 7.68 -21.24
CA VAL A 59 -3.33 6.95 -20.01
C VAL A 59 -3.62 5.48 -20.28
N ARG A 60 -2.57 4.66 -20.36
CA ARG A 60 -2.76 3.21 -20.31
C ARG A 60 -3.52 2.91 -19.01
N PRO A 61 -4.61 2.11 -19.05
CA PRO A 61 -5.37 1.80 -17.85
C PRO A 61 -4.38 1.32 -16.80
N ALA A 62 -4.43 1.89 -15.59
CA ALA A 62 -3.58 1.54 -14.46
C ALA A 62 -3.42 0.02 -14.45
N LEU A 63 -2.26 -0.46 -14.91
CA LEU A 63 -2.16 -1.86 -15.27
C LEU A 63 -2.35 -2.63 -13.97
N PRO A 64 -3.11 -3.73 -13.97
CA PRO A 64 -3.22 -4.59 -12.79
C PRO A 64 -1.85 -4.95 -12.18
N GLY A 65 -0.78 -4.91 -12.98
CA GLY A 65 0.61 -4.97 -12.54
C GLY A 65 1.05 -3.79 -11.66
N GLU A 66 0.77 -2.54 -12.02
CA GLU A 66 1.11 -1.35 -11.20
C GLU A 66 0.41 -1.39 -9.84
N VAL A 67 -0.89 -1.73 -9.83
CA VAL A 67 -1.67 -1.88 -8.59
C VAL A 67 -1.08 -2.98 -7.72
N MET A 68 -0.69 -4.12 -8.31
CA MET A 68 0.01 -5.19 -7.60
C MET A 68 1.36 -4.74 -7.05
N THR A 69 2.18 -4.05 -7.84
CA THR A 69 3.49 -3.57 -7.41
C THR A 69 3.35 -2.59 -6.25
N PHE A 70 2.48 -1.58 -6.36
CA PHE A 70 2.26 -0.61 -5.30
C PHE A 70 1.70 -1.27 -4.03
N SER A 71 0.71 -2.17 -4.17
CA SER A 71 0.14 -2.89 -3.03
C SER A 71 1.17 -3.79 -2.35
N GLY A 72 1.98 -4.52 -3.13
CA GLY A 72 3.04 -5.38 -2.64
C GLY A 72 4.15 -4.61 -1.91
N LEU A 73 4.62 -3.50 -2.49
CA LEU A 73 5.60 -2.62 -1.84
C LEU A 73 5.05 -2.03 -0.54
N SER A 74 3.78 -1.60 -0.56
CA SER A 74 3.11 -1.06 0.63
C SER A 74 3.00 -2.10 1.74
N LEU A 75 2.68 -3.36 1.40
CA LEU A 75 2.63 -4.47 2.34
C LEU A 75 4.00 -4.78 2.94
N ILE A 76 5.05 -4.83 2.12
CA ILE A 76 6.43 -5.04 2.59
C ILE A 76 6.81 -3.93 3.57
N TYR A 77 6.54 -2.68 3.23
CA TYR A 77 6.81 -1.52 4.09
C TYR A 77 6.09 -1.62 5.44
N LEU A 78 4.78 -1.91 5.44
CA LEU A 78 4.02 -2.09 6.69
C LEU A 78 4.56 -3.26 7.51
N GLY A 79 4.96 -4.36 6.87
CA GLY A 79 5.58 -5.51 7.52
C GLY A 79 6.89 -5.15 8.21
N THR A 80 7.78 -4.41 7.52
CA THR A 80 9.05 -3.93 8.10
C THR A 80 8.79 -3.02 9.30
N LEU A 81 7.85 -2.08 9.20
CA LEU A 81 7.47 -1.23 10.33
C LEU A 81 6.94 -2.04 11.52
N ALA A 82 6.15 -3.08 11.27
CA ALA A 82 5.59 -3.92 12.33
C ALA A 82 6.70 -4.68 13.06
N VAL A 83 7.68 -5.22 12.33
CA VAL A 83 8.86 -5.88 12.91
C VAL A 83 9.70 -4.90 13.72
N MET A 84 9.98 -3.70 13.18
CA MET A 84 10.72 -2.65 13.89
C MET A 84 10.02 -2.26 15.20
N ARG A 85 8.69 -2.06 15.17
CA ARG A 85 7.91 -1.75 16.37
C ARG A 85 7.98 -2.88 17.41
N LYS A 86 7.95 -4.15 16.97
CA LYS A 86 8.06 -5.29 17.87
C LYS A 86 9.42 -5.32 18.57
N ILE A 87 10.52 -5.12 17.83
CA ILE A 87 11.88 -5.08 18.39
C ILE A 87 12.05 -3.92 19.37
N GLN A 88 11.54 -2.72 19.03
CA GLN A 88 11.57 -1.56 19.93
C GLN A 88 10.84 -1.83 21.25
N LYS A 89 9.70 -2.53 21.20
CA LYS A 89 8.96 -2.90 22.40
C LYS A 89 9.74 -3.89 23.27
N GLN A 90 10.39 -4.89 22.66
CA GLN A 90 11.19 -5.89 23.39
C GLN A 90 12.43 -5.28 24.06
N ASN A 91 13.02 -4.24 23.49
CA ASN A 91 14.19 -3.58 24.08
C ASN A 91 13.85 -2.56 25.18
N ALA A 92 12.55 -2.31 25.41
CA ALA A 92 12.06 -1.38 26.43
C ALA A 92 11.57 -2.10 27.71
N GLU A 93 11.52 -3.44 27.68
CA GLU A 93 11.24 -4.33 28.83
C GLU A 93 12.56 -4.85 29.41
#